data_AF-A0A3A1QW30-F1
#
_entry.id   AF-A0A3A1QW30-F1
#
_cell.length_a   1.000
_cell.length_b   1.000
_cell.length_c   1.000
_cell.angle_alpha   90.00
_cell.angle_beta   90.00
_cell.angle_gamma   90.00
#
_symmetry.space_group_name_H-M   'P 1'
#
loop_
_entity.id
_entity.type
_entity.pdbx_description
1 polymer ?
#
loop_
_entity_poly.entity_id
_entity_poly.type
_entity_poly.pdbx_seq_one_letter_code
_entity_poly.pdbx_strand_id
1 'polypeptide(L)'
;MGYSPSFVEKMREIVADIRDAEKDFDIRVVAGFDEACSACPHKGETLCTGSLKSNNKVMGLDSRTIGHLGLKPGGVYKKSSLVKLTVETVEPDDLDHICEGCSWLEYRVCKEGIAGLKENYQKN
;
A
#
# COMPACT_ATOMS: atom_id res chain seq x y z
N MET A 1 -0.84 -19.71 0.96
CA MET A 1 -1.48 -18.37 0.90
C MET A 1 -2.02 -18.18 -0.51
N GLY A 2 -3.27 -17.72 -0.64
CA GLY A 2 -4.08 -17.78 -1.88
C GLY A 2 -3.78 -16.73 -2.94
N TYR A 3 -2.51 -16.38 -3.18
CA TYR A 3 -2.13 -15.50 -4.29
C TYR A 3 -1.63 -16.32 -5.48
N SER A 4 -1.95 -15.89 -6.70
CA SER A 4 -1.42 -16.50 -7.91
C SER A 4 0.10 -16.27 -8.00
N PRO A 5 0.85 -17.17 -8.65
CA PRO A 5 2.28 -16.95 -8.91
C PRO A 5 2.57 -15.63 -9.64
N SER A 6 1.70 -15.23 -10.57
CA SER A 6 1.80 -13.97 -11.30
C SER A 6 1.65 -12.75 -10.39
N PHE A 7 0.74 -12.79 -9.41
CA PHE A 7 0.57 -11.70 -8.45
C PHE A 7 1.80 -11.58 -7.55
N VAL A 8 2.35 -12.71 -7.09
CA VAL A 8 3.57 -12.73 -6.27
C VAL A 8 4.74 -12.12 -7.04
N GLU A 9 4.91 -12.48 -8.30
CA GLU A 9 5.99 -11.91 -9.12
C GLU A 9 5.82 -10.41 -9.34
N LYS A 10 4.59 -9.96 -9.64
CA LYS A 10 4.32 -8.54 -9.81
C LYS A 10 4.61 -7.73 -8.54
N MET A 11 4.24 -8.26 -7.38
CA MET A 11 4.54 -7.62 -6.09
C MET A 11 6.06 -7.58 -5.80
N ARG A 12 6.83 -8.59 -6.23
CA ARG A 12 8.30 -8.57 -6.09
C ARG A 12 8.92 -7.43 -6.89
N GLU A 13 8.49 -7.24 -8.14
CA GLU A 13 8.95 -6.13 -8.99
C GLU A 13 8.68 -4.78 -8.33
N ILE A 14 7.43 -4.54 -7.91
CA ILE A 14 7.01 -3.28 -7.26
C ILE A 14 7.83 -3.04 -5.99
N VAL A 15 7.98 -4.04 -5.13
CA VAL A 15 8.75 -3.91 -3.88
C VAL A 15 10.23 -3.65 -4.15
N ALA A 16 10.81 -4.27 -5.18
CA ALA A 16 12.20 -4.01 -5.57
C ALA A 16 12.39 -2.53 -5.96
N ASP A 17 11.48 -1.99 -6.77
CA ASP A 17 11.55 -0.59 -7.22
C ASP A 17 11.32 0.42 -6.08
N ILE A 18 10.40 0.13 -5.15
CA ILE A 18 10.15 0.99 -3.99
C ILE A 18 11.35 1.01 -3.03
N ARG A 19 12.03 -0.13 -2.85
CA ARG A 19 13.18 -0.27 -1.94
C ARG A 19 14.50 0.21 -2.53
N ASP A 20 14.59 0.33 -3.85
CA ASP A 20 15.78 0.84 -4.52
C ASP A 20 15.97 2.34 -4.18
N ALA A 21 17.07 2.67 -3.51
CA ALA A 21 17.38 4.02 -3.09
C ALA A 21 17.75 4.94 -4.27
N GLU A 22 18.27 4.37 -5.37
CA GLU A 22 18.73 5.12 -6.54
C GLU A 22 17.58 5.50 -7.49
N LYS A 23 16.42 4.87 -7.35
CA LYS A 23 15.24 5.15 -8.16
C LYS A 23 14.37 6.21 -7.50
N ASP A 24 14.03 7.28 -8.22
CA ASP A 24 12.98 8.21 -7.80
C ASP A 24 12.04 8.54 -8.95
N PHE A 25 10.92 7.82 -9.00
CA PHE A 25 9.93 7.90 -10.06
C PHE A 25 8.60 8.47 -9.55
N ASP A 26 7.76 8.84 -10.51
CA ASP A 26 6.45 9.40 -10.24
C ASP A 26 5.43 8.29 -9.93
N ILE A 27 4.75 8.40 -8.80
CA ILE A 27 3.68 7.51 -8.37
C ILE A 27 2.37 8.28 -8.43
N ARG A 28 1.42 7.77 -9.23
CA ARG A 28 0.05 8.29 -9.28
C ARG A 28 -0.79 7.60 -8.23
N VAL A 29 -1.40 8.39 -7.35
CA VAL A 29 -2.36 7.89 -6.36
C VAL A 29 -3.67 7.59 -7.07
N VAL A 30 -4.18 6.38 -6.91
CA VAL A 30 -5.49 5.96 -7.43
C VAL A 30 -6.37 5.50 -6.28
N ALA A 31 -7.67 5.82 -6.32
CA ALA A 31 -8.66 5.31 -5.39
C ALA A 31 -9.46 4.21 -6.10
N GLY A 32 -8.86 3.03 -6.23
CA GLY A 32 -9.37 1.92 -7.04
C GLY A 32 -8.25 1.01 -7.53
N PHE A 33 -8.47 0.31 -8.64
CA PHE A 33 -7.48 -0.63 -9.17
C PHE A 33 -6.16 0.04 -9.53
N ASP A 34 -5.09 -0.46 -8.93
CA ASP A 34 -3.72 -0.03 -9.15
C ASP A 34 -2.94 -1.03 -10.03
N GLU A 35 -1.61 -0.85 -10.07
CA GLU A 35 -0.72 -1.74 -10.81
C GLU A 35 -0.68 -3.16 -10.23
N ALA A 36 -0.76 -3.33 -8.91
CA ALA A 36 -0.81 -4.66 -8.29
C ALA A 36 -2.10 -5.41 -8.68
N CYS A 37 -3.20 -4.68 -8.87
CA CYS A 37 -4.46 -5.25 -9.31
C CYS A 37 -4.39 -5.85 -10.71
N SER A 38 -3.46 -5.41 -11.57
CA SER A 38 -3.31 -5.95 -12.95
C SER A 38 -3.03 -7.46 -12.98
N ALA A 39 -2.35 -7.99 -11.96
CA ALA A 39 -2.02 -9.41 -11.82
C ALA A 39 -2.92 -10.16 -10.82
N CYS A 40 -3.90 -9.48 -10.22
CA CYS A 40 -4.77 -10.06 -9.20
C CYS A 40 -5.77 -11.05 -9.82
N PRO A 41 -5.84 -12.31 -9.34
CA PRO A 41 -6.78 -13.30 -9.88
C PRO A 41 -8.25 -12.93 -9.59
N HIS A 42 -8.48 -11.96 -8.69
CA HIS A 42 -9.81 -11.48 -8.31
C HIS A 42 -10.14 -10.11 -8.92
N LYS A 43 -9.42 -9.62 -9.93
CA LYS A 43 -9.78 -8.38 -10.61
C LYS A 43 -10.98 -8.61 -11.55
N GLY A 44 -12.09 -7.93 -11.27
CA GLY A 44 -13.19 -7.80 -12.24
C GLY A 44 -13.04 -6.49 -13.02
N GLU A 45 -13.96 -6.23 -13.94
CA GLU A 45 -13.90 -5.02 -14.78
C GLU A 45 -14.07 -3.72 -13.98
N THR A 46 -14.91 -3.74 -12.94
CA THR A 46 -15.21 -2.57 -12.09
C THR A 46 -15.12 -2.84 -10.60
N LEU A 47 -15.10 -4.12 -10.18
CA LEU A 47 -15.12 -4.56 -8.78
C LEU A 47 -14.26 -5.81 -8.61
N CYS A 48 -13.72 -6.03 -7.42
CA CYS A 48 -13.07 -7.30 -7.10
C CYS A 48 -14.07 -8.47 -7.22
N THR A 49 -13.78 -9.47 -8.07
CA THR A 49 -14.63 -10.66 -8.29
C THR A 49 -14.69 -11.60 -7.08
N GLY A 50 -13.85 -11.39 -6.06
CA GLY A 50 -13.89 -12.19 -4.83
C GLY A 50 -15.20 -12.01 -4.04
N SER A 51 -15.66 -10.77 -3.84
CA SER A 51 -16.94 -10.40 -3.17
C SER A 51 -17.04 -8.87 -3.03
N LEU A 52 -18.27 -8.31 -3.03
CA LEU A 52 -18.55 -6.91 -2.66
C LEU A 52 -17.95 -6.53 -1.30
N LYS A 53 -17.91 -7.48 -0.34
CA LYS A 53 -17.32 -7.26 0.99
C LYS A 53 -15.82 -7.05 0.93
N SER A 54 -15.12 -7.81 0.08
CA SER A 54 -13.68 -7.67 -0.14
C SER A 54 -13.37 -6.37 -0.87
N ASN A 55 -14.19 -6.00 -1.85
CA ASN A 55 -14.06 -4.74 -2.56
C ASN A 55 -14.21 -3.53 -1.62
N ASN A 56 -15.30 -3.49 -0.83
CA ASN A 56 -15.56 -2.39 0.11
C ASN A 56 -14.49 -2.27 1.18
N LYS A 57 -13.93 -3.40 1.63
CA LYS A 57 -12.80 -3.42 2.56
C LYS A 57 -11.56 -2.77 1.93
N VAL A 58 -11.15 -3.20 0.73
CA VAL A 58 -9.97 -2.64 0.05
C VAL A 58 -10.16 -1.15 -0.24
N MET A 59 -11.31 -0.74 -0.75
CA MET A 59 -11.62 0.69 -0.97
C MET A 59 -11.59 1.51 0.33
N GLY A 60 -12.03 0.91 1.45
CA GLY A 60 -11.95 1.55 2.78
C GLY A 60 -10.51 1.74 3.25
N LEU A 61 -9.64 0.75 3.01
CA LEU A 61 -8.21 0.86 3.29
C LEU A 61 -7.57 1.96 2.43
N ASP A 62 -7.86 1.99 1.13
CA ASP A 62 -7.34 3.00 0.21
C ASP A 62 -7.75 4.41 0.65
N SER A 63 -9.04 4.61 0.93
CA SER A 63 -9.56 5.92 1.32
C SER A 63 -8.96 6.42 2.64
N ARG A 64 -8.80 5.54 3.64
CA ARG A 64 -8.18 5.93 4.92
C ARG A 64 -6.69 6.20 4.75
N THR A 65 -5.98 5.41 3.95
CA THR A 65 -4.54 5.63 3.67
C THR A 65 -4.32 6.97 2.97
N ILE A 66 -5.07 7.24 1.90
CA ILE A 66 -5.03 8.50 1.16
C ILE A 66 -5.37 9.68 2.08
N GLY A 67 -6.41 9.53 2.90
CA GLY A 67 -6.82 10.55 3.86
C GLY A 67 -5.77 10.82 4.94
N HIS A 68 -5.21 9.78 5.55
CA HIS A 68 -4.19 9.88 6.61
C HIS A 68 -2.93 10.57 6.11
N LEU A 69 -2.49 10.24 4.89
CA LEU A 69 -1.32 10.85 4.26
C LEU A 69 -1.63 12.23 3.63
N GLY A 70 -2.88 12.70 3.64
CA GLY A 70 -3.26 13.96 3.00
C GLY A 70 -3.07 13.98 1.47
N LEU A 71 -3.08 12.80 0.84
CA LEU A 71 -2.90 12.65 -0.59
C LEU A 71 -4.20 12.93 -1.34
N LYS A 72 -4.09 13.21 -2.64
CA LYS A 72 -5.24 13.40 -3.53
C LYS A 72 -5.31 12.29 -4.57
N PRO A 73 -6.47 11.64 -4.77
CA PRO A 73 -6.68 10.75 -5.92
C PRO A 73 -6.37 11.47 -7.24
N GLY A 74 -5.64 10.81 -8.13
CA GLY A 74 -5.13 11.39 -9.37
C GLY A 74 -3.86 12.23 -9.20
N GLY A 75 -3.47 12.56 -7.97
CA GLY A 75 -2.22 13.26 -7.67
C GLY A 75 -1.00 12.42 -8.02
N VAL A 76 0.06 13.09 -8.46
CA VAL A 76 1.33 12.47 -8.83
C VAL A 76 2.41 12.98 -7.89
N TYR A 77 3.13 12.06 -7.25
CA TYR A 77 4.11 12.35 -6.22
C TYR A 77 5.38 11.54 -6.47
N LYS A 78 6.53 12.08 -6.09
CA LYS A 78 7.80 11.34 -6.12
C LYS A 78 7.78 10.20 -5.09
N LYS A 79 8.36 9.05 -5.45
CA LYS A 79 8.57 7.91 -4.55
C LYS A 79 9.25 8.35 -3.26
N SER A 80 10.34 9.11 -3.37
CA SER A 80 11.09 9.63 -2.23
C SER A 80 10.22 10.46 -1.29
N SER A 81 9.39 11.36 -1.85
CA SER A 81 8.45 12.19 -1.09
C SER A 81 7.38 11.36 -0.37
N LEU A 82 6.84 10.32 -1.00
CA LEU A 82 5.84 9.44 -0.37
C LEU A 82 6.46 8.62 0.77
N VAL A 83 7.67 8.10 0.60
CA VAL A 83 8.39 7.38 1.66
C VAL A 83 8.66 8.31 2.84
N LYS A 84 9.18 9.51 2.58
CA LYS A 84 9.44 10.51 3.62
C LYS A 84 8.15 10.89 4.36
N LEU A 85 7.08 11.19 3.62
CA LEU A 85 5.78 11.51 4.20
C LEU A 85 5.27 10.37 5.10
N THR A 86 5.43 9.12 4.66
CA THR A 86 5.04 7.95 5.44
C THR A 86 5.84 7.87 6.75
N VAL A 87 7.16 8.08 6.69
CA VAL A 87 8.02 8.13 7.89
C VAL A 87 7.59 9.22 8.86
N GLU A 88 7.24 10.40 8.34
CA GLU A 88 6.90 11.58 9.14
C GLU A 88 5.50 11.51 9.76
N THR A 89 4.55 10.82 9.14
CA THR A 89 3.12 10.94 9.48
C THR A 89 2.44 9.64 9.87
N VAL A 90 3.06 8.48 9.66
CA VAL A 90 2.49 7.18 10.01
C VAL A 90 3.22 6.60 11.21
N GLU A 91 2.48 6.40 12.31
CA GLU A 91 2.90 5.59 13.45
C GLU A 91 2.39 4.16 13.31
N PRO A 92 3.08 3.15 13.88
CA PRO A 92 2.62 1.76 13.82
C PRO A 92 1.17 1.57 14.28
N ASP A 93 0.72 2.33 15.27
CA ASP A 93 -0.65 2.22 15.80
C ASP A 93 -1.71 2.89 14.93
N ASP A 94 -1.34 3.79 14.01
CA ASP A 94 -2.27 4.32 13.01
C ASP A 94 -2.82 3.22 12.11
N LEU A 95 -2.08 2.12 11.94
CA LEU A 95 -2.52 0.96 11.17
C LEU A 95 -3.75 0.26 11.79
N ASP A 96 -4.04 0.45 13.08
CA ASP A 96 -5.26 -0.09 13.67
C ASP A 96 -6.52 0.57 13.08
N HIS A 97 -6.41 1.85 12.73
CA HIS A 97 -7.47 2.57 12.04
C HIS A 97 -7.36 2.42 10.52
N ILE A 98 -6.19 2.66 9.94
CA ILE A 98 -5.99 2.62 8.49
C ILE A 98 -6.32 1.22 7.95
N CYS A 99 -5.80 0.17 8.59
CA CYS A 99 -5.99 -1.22 8.18
C CYS A 99 -7.14 -1.92 8.91
N GLU A 100 -8.10 -1.19 9.47
CA GLU A 100 -9.27 -1.78 10.15
C GLU A 100 -9.96 -2.83 9.25
N GLY A 101 -10.16 -4.02 9.82
CA GLY A 101 -10.75 -5.18 9.13
C GLY A 101 -9.77 -5.96 8.25
N CYS A 102 -8.50 -5.56 8.14
CA CYS A 102 -7.44 -6.30 7.43
C CYS A 102 -7.03 -7.58 8.17
N SER A 103 -6.97 -8.70 7.44
CA SER A 103 -6.51 -9.97 8.02
C SER A 103 -5.01 -9.99 8.29
N TRP A 104 -4.25 -9.02 7.77
CA TRP A 104 -2.81 -8.94 8.00
C TRP A 104 -2.46 -8.24 9.31
N LEU A 105 -3.39 -7.46 9.86
CA LEU A 105 -3.16 -6.64 11.04
C LEU A 105 -2.89 -7.53 12.27
N GLU A 106 -3.54 -8.69 12.37
CA GLU A 106 -3.35 -9.65 13.48
C GLU A 106 -1.92 -10.23 13.54
N TYR A 107 -1.21 -10.26 12.41
CA TYR A 107 0.16 -10.76 12.33
C TYR A 107 1.21 -9.69 12.65
N ARG A 108 0.82 -8.44 12.85
CA ARG A 108 1.68 -7.29 13.20
C ARG A 108 2.81 -6.93 12.22
N VAL A 109 3.00 -7.70 11.15
CA VAL A 109 4.07 -7.50 10.14
C VAL A 109 4.07 -6.10 9.53
N CYS A 110 2.92 -5.47 9.33
CA CYS A 110 2.83 -4.10 8.81
C CYS A 110 3.29 -3.06 9.85
N LYS A 111 2.95 -3.26 11.13
CA LYS A 111 3.37 -2.38 12.24
C LYS A 111 4.88 -2.41 12.42
N GLU A 112 5.46 -3.61 12.39
CA GLU A 112 6.91 -3.82 12.43
C GLU A 112 7.60 -3.18 11.21
N GLY A 113 6.98 -3.27 10.04
CA GLY A 113 7.46 -2.61 8.82
C GLY A 113 7.53 -1.09 8.94
N ILE A 114 6.50 -0.44 9.51
CA ILE A 114 6.51 1.02 9.74
C ILE A 114 7.57 1.40 10.77
N ALA A 115 7.67 0.67 11.89
CA ALA A 115 8.70 0.92 12.91
C ALA A 115 10.11 0.82 12.30
N GLY A 116 10.40 -0.26 11.58
CA GLY A 116 11.69 -0.46 10.92
C GLY A 116 11.99 0.60 9.85
N LEU A 117 10.97 1.03 9.08
CA LEU A 117 11.13 2.10 8.11
C LEU A 117 11.58 3.41 8.78
N LYS A 118 10.92 3.81 9.88
CA LYS A 118 11.26 5.02 10.63
C LYS A 118 12.66 4.94 11.25
N GLU A 119 13.00 3.82 11.86
CA GLU A 119 14.32 3.60 12.45
C GLU A 119 15.45 3.70 11.41
N ASN A 120 15.26 3.13 10.22
CA ASN A 120 16.25 3.17 9.15
C ASN A 120 16.38 4.57 8.54
N TYR A 121 15.27 5.31 8.45
CA TYR A 121 15.29 6.68 7.91
C TYR A 121 16.00 7.67 8.85
N GLN A 122 15.94 7.47 10.17
CA GLN A 122 16.63 8.31 11.16
C GLN A 122 18.14 8.08 11.24
N LYS A 123 18.63 6.95 10.70
CA LYS A 123 20.06 6.59 10.68
C LYS A 123 20.80 7.11 9.44
N ASN A 124 20.07 7.58 8.44
CA ASN A 124 20.57 8.16 7.19
C ASN A 124 20.55 9.69 7.26
#